data_AF-A0A2M8JZP5-F1
#
_entry.id   AF-A0A2M8JZP5-F1
#
_cell.length_a   1.000
_cell.length_b   1.000
_cell.length_c   1.000
_cell.angle_alpha   90.00
_cell.angle_beta   90.00
_cell.angle_gamma   90.00
#
_symmetry.space_group_name_H-M   'P 1'
#
loop_
_entity.id
_entity.type
_entity.pdbx_description
1 polymer ?
#
loop_
_entity_poly.entity_id
_entity_poly.type
_entity_poly.pdbx_seq_one_letter_code
_entity_poly.pdbx_strand_id
1 'polypeptide(L)'
;MKKMLLFAFMLVGFISATNAQTDTTVNQLIGKYKFAEGSPVSEVTVVLENGVLMMNSQAGSSTLEKSAEDVYVITQFQGTAKFTRDGNKKVTGVTILAMGYELVGTKEPSSTYFLSAKKVVLSAPVVK
;
A
#
# COMPACT_ATOMS: atom_id res chain seq x y z
N MET A 1 -17.17 18.61 -61.85
CA MET A 1 -16.09 18.60 -60.83
C MET A 1 -16.72 18.77 -59.45
N LYS A 2 -17.02 17.68 -58.73
CA LYS A 2 -17.63 17.70 -57.38
C LYS A 2 -17.31 16.41 -56.62
N LYS A 3 -16.03 16.03 -56.46
CA LYS A 3 -15.65 14.82 -55.70
C LYS A 3 -14.23 14.89 -55.14
N MET A 4 -13.79 15.96 -54.48
CA MET A 4 -12.49 15.92 -53.77
C MET A 4 -12.43 16.89 -52.58
N LEU A 5 -13.29 16.69 -51.58
CA LEU A 5 -13.11 17.36 -50.29
C LEU A 5 -13.58 16.47 -49.14
N LEU A 6 -12.96 15.31 -48.97
CA LEU A 6 -13.31 14.35 -47.92
C LEU A 6 -12.08 13.62 -47.39
N PHE A 7 -10.98 14.36 -47.13
CA PHE A 7 -9.71 13.76 -46.70
C PHE A 7 -8.93 14.59 -45.65
N ALA A 8 -9.60 15.46 -44.88
CA ALA A 8 -8.91 16.35 -43.93
C ALA A 8 -9.33 16.20 -42.45
N PHE A 9 -10.27 15.30 -42.11
CA PHE A 9 -10.75 15.16 -40.72
C PHE A 9 -10.30 13.88 -40.01
N MET A 10 -9.44 13.06 -40.63
CA MET A 10 -8.97 11.79 -40.06
C MET A 10 -7.53 11.93 -39.50
N LEU A 11 -7.28 12.95 -38.69
CA LEU A 11 -5.99 13.12 -37.99
C LEU A 11 -6.13 13.53 -36.51
N VAL A 12 -7.33 13.41 -35.93
CA VAL A 12 -7.57 13.72 -34.51
C VAL A 12 -8.24 12.52 -33.87
N GLY A 13 -7.45 11.58 -33.36
CA GLY A 13 -8.05 10.42 -32.71
C GLY A 13 -7.09 9.36 -32.23
N PHE A 14 -5.92 9.71 -31.69
CA PHE A 14 -5.14 8.76 -30.88
C PHE A 14 -4.28 9.52 -29.85
N ILE A 15 -4.94 10.37 -29.05
CA ILE A 15 -4.40 10.70 -27.72
C ILE A 15 -4.77 9.52 -26.83
N SER A 16 -3.88 8.54 -26.77
CA SER A 16 -3.90 7.49 -25.76
C SER A 16 -3.90 8.16 -24.39
N ALA A 17 -5.06 8.25 -23.76
CA ALA A 17 -5.15 8.54 -22.35
C ALA A 17 -4.54 7.34 -21.61
N THR A 18 -3.22 7.35 -21.43
CA THR A 18 -2.54 6.54 -20.43
C THR A 18 -3.01 7.08 -19.08
N ASN A 19 -4.16 6.62 -18.61
CA ASN A 19 -4.41 6.64 -17.18
C ASN A 19 -3.24 5.86 -16.59
N ALA A 20 -2.37 6.56 -15.87
CA ALA A 20 -1.47 5.92 -14.93
C ALA A 20 -2.38 5.11 -14.01
N GLN A 21 -2.53 3.83 -14.32
CA GLN A 21 -3.25 2.88 -13.51
C GLN A 21 -2.44 2.81 -12.23
N THR A 22 -2.80 3.66 -11.26
CA THR A 22 -2.19 3.70 -9.94
C THR A 22 -2.14 2.26 -9.49
N ASP A 23 -0.94 1.69 -9.39
CA ASP A 23 -0.74 0.26 -9.20
C ASP A 23 -1.45 -0.16 -7.91
N THR A 24 -2.70 -0.57 -8.04
CA THR A 24 -3.63 -0.80 -6.92
C THR A 24 -3.10 -1.91 -6.05
N THR A 25 -2.28 -2.79 -6.63
CA THR A 25 -1.55 -3.86 -5.97
C THR A 25 -0.51 -3.34 -5.00
N VAL A 26 0.36 -2.41 -5.42
CA VAL A 26 1.46 -1.88 -4.59
C VAL A 26 0.91 -1.03 -3.46
N ASN A 27 -0.09 -0.20 -3.72
CA ASN A 27 -0.73 0.61 -2.69
C ASN A 27 -1.39 -0.24 -1.60
N GLN A 28 -1.89 -1.44 -1.93
CA GLN A 28 -2.43 -2.37 -0.95
C GLN A 28 -1.36 -3.00 -0.05
N LEU A 29 -0.08 -2.93 -0.39
CA LEU A 29 1.02 -3.41 0.45
C LEU A 29 1.42 -2.39 1.51
N ILE A 30 1.22 -1.09 1.24
CA ILE A 30 1.58 0.00 2.15
C ILE A 30 0.79 -0.11 3.46
N GLY A 31 1.47 0.05 4.58
CA GLY A 31 0.88 0.03 5.92
C GLY A 31 1.79 -0.62 6.95
N LYS A 32 1.28 -0.69 8.18
CA LYS A 32 1.97 -1.30 9.30
C LYS A 32 1.54 -2.76 9.46
N TYR A 33 2.50 -3.62 9.77
CA TYR A 33 2.32 -5.04 10.02
C TYR A 33 2.88 -5.36 11.40
N LYS A 34 2.06 -5.95 12.26
CA LYS A 34 2.45 -6.34 13.61
C LYS A 34 2.69 -7.84 13.69
N PHE A 35 3.79 -8.21 14.32
CA PHE A 35 4.16 -9.60 14.58
C PHE A 35 3.67 -10.03 15.98
N ALA A 36 3.67 -11.33 16.23
CA ALA A 36 3.30 -11.88 17.53
C ALA A 36 4.27 -11.42 18.64
N GLU A 37 3.77 -11.35 19.88
CA GLU A 37 4.62 -11.08 21.04
C GLU A 37 5.77 -12.09 21.15
N GLY A 38 6.96 -11.62 21.53
CA GLY A 38 8.18 -12.44 21.56
C GLY A 38 8.92 -12.56 20.22
N SER A 39 8.38 -11.99 19.13
CA SER A 39 9.11 -11.89 17.87
C SER A 39 10.35 -10.99 17.99
N PRO A 40 11.47 -11.30 17.31
CA PRO A 40 12.67 -10.45 17.28
C PRO A 40 12.42 -9.01 16.83
N VAL A 41 11.36 -8.80 16.04
CA VAL A 41 10.88 -7.51 15.58
C VAL A 41 9.38 -7.45 15.89
N SER A 42 8.92 -6.39 16.55
CA SER A 42 7.51 -6.23 16.94
C SER A 42 6.61 -5.81 15.79
N GLU A 43 7.12 -4.97 14.88
CA GLU A 43 6.37 -4.46 13.74
C GLU A 43 7.30 -4.03 12.60
N VAL A 44 6.76 -4.04 11.38
CA VAL A 44 7.36 -3.38 10.22
C VAL A 44 6.35 -2.43 9.59
N THR A 45 6.85 -1.36 8.96
CA THR A 45 6.04 -0.43 8.18
C THR A 45 6.51 -0.47 6.72
N VAL A 46 5.59 -0.75 5.81
CA VAL A 46 5.81 -0.71 4.37
C VAL A 46 5.35 0.65 3.85
N VAL A 47 6.23 1.36 3.15
CA VAL A 47 5.97 2.69 2.59
C VAL A 47 6.44 2.75 1.14
N LEU A 48 5.88 3.67 0.36
CA LEU A 48 6.35 3.96 -0.99
C LEU A 48 7.06 5.32 -0.96
N GLU A 49 8.38 5.31 -1.12
CA GLU A 49 9.22 6.51 -1.09
C GLU A 49 9.86 6.69 -2.45
N ASN A 50 9.61 7.85 -3.10
CA ASN A 50 10.14 8.16 -4.43
C ASN A 50 9.86 7.07 -5.49
N GLY A 51 8.74 6.36 -5.38
CA GLY A 51 8.36 5.25 -6.27
C GLY A 51 9.04 3.91 -5.95
N VAL A 52 9.85 3.84 -4.90
CA VAL A 52 10.49 2.62 -4.42
C VAL A 52 9.77 2.12 -3.17
N LEU A 53 9.44 0.84 -3.15
CA LEU A 53 8.80 0.23 -1.99
C LEU A 53 9.86 -0.04 -0.92
N MET A 54 9.64 0.47 0.28
CA MET A 54 10.55 0.40 1.42
C MET A 54 9.87 -0.33 2.57
N MET A 55 10.65 -1.10 3.33
CA MET A 55 10.24 -1.72 4.58
C MET A 55 11.12 -1.19 5.72
N ASN A 56 10.47 -0.67 6.75
CA ASN A 56 11.12 -0.04 7.91
C ASN A 56 10.75 -0.80 9.18
N SER A 57 11.73 -1.03 10.05
CA SER A 57 11.54 -1.69 11.34
C SER A 57 12.54 -1.17 12.37
N GLN A 58 12.44 -1.64 13.61
CA GLN A 58 13.44 -1.36 14.65
C GLN A 58 14.82 -1.97 14.34
N ALA A 59 14.86 -3.02 13.51
CA ALA A 59 16.11 -3.66 13.08
C ALA A 59 16.79 -2.92 11.91
N GLY A 60 16.09 -1.97 11.27
CA GLY A 60 16.58 -1.20 10.13
C GLY A 60 15.59 -1.11 8.98
N SER A 61 16.08 -0.57 7.87
CA SER A 61 15.31 -0.29 6.65
C SER A 61 15.89 -1.04 5.44
N SER A 62 15.03 -1.42 4.50
CA SER A 62 15.43 -2.09 3.26
C SER A 62 14.49 -1.73 2.12
N THR A 63 15.02 -1.73 0.88
CA THR A 63 14.17 -1.75 -0.31
C THR A 63 13.49 -3.12 -0.44
N LEU A 64 12.30 -3.13 -1.04
CA LEU A 64 11.56 -4.31 -1.43
C LEU A 64 11.54 -4.43 -2.96
N GLU A 65 12.17 -5.47 -3.48
CA GLU A 65 12.21 -5.73 -4.93
C GLU A 65 11.25 -6.85 -5.29
N LYS A 66 10.36 -6.61 -6.24
CA LYS A 66 9.35 -7.61 -6.64
C LYS A 66 10.03 -8.82 -7.29
N SER A 67 9.75 -10.01 -6.76
CA SER A 67 10.27 -11.28 -7.29
C SER A 67 9.16 -12.16 -7.88
N ALA A 68 7.97 -12.17 -7.27
CA ALA A 68 6.78 -12.80 -7.82
C ALA A 68 5.51 -12.03 -7.42
N GLU A 69 4.33 -12.59 -7.72
CA GLU A 69 3.06 -12.06 -7.21
C GLU A 69 3.07 -12.08 -5.68
N ASP A 70 2.92 -10.91 -5.06
CA ASP A 70 2.97 -10.71 -3.62
C ASP A 70 4.25 -11.18 -2.91
N VAL A 71 5.32 -11.49 -3.65
CA VAL A 71 6.62 -11.89 -3.09
C VAL A 71 7.68 -10.88 -3.47
N TYR A 72 8.37 -10.36 -2.46
CA TYR A 72 9.40 -9.33 -2.58
C TYR A 72 10.68 -9.78 -1.89
N VAL A 73 11.83 -9.46 -2.49
CA VAL A 73 13.14 -9.62 -1.88
C VAL A 73 13.42 -8.42 -0.98
N ILE A 74 13.90 -8.70 0.23
CA ILE A 74 14.36 -7.71 1.20
C ILE A 74 15.88 -7.58 1.02
N THR A 75 16.29 -6.61 0.21
CA THR A 75 17.67 -6.48 -0.32
C THR A 75 18.73 -6.39 0.78
N GLN A 76 18.52 -5.57 1.80
CA GLN A 76 19.50 -5.32 2.86
C GLN A 76 19.71 -6.52 3.79
N PHE A 77 18.69 -7.38 3.91
CA PHE A 77 18.66 -8.50 4.83
C PHE A 77 18.72 -9.87 4.13
N GLN A 78 18.89 -9.87 2.80
CA GLN A 78 18.92 -11.08 1.95
C GLN A 78 17.76 -12.04 2.27
N GLY A 79 16.57 -11.46 2.44
CA GLY A 79 15.36 -12.17 2.85
C GLY A 79 14.22 -12.04 1.85
N THR A 80 13.05 -12.58 2.21
CA THR A 80 11.83 -12.46 1.40
C THR A 80 10.65 -12.03 2.25
N ALA A 81 9.82 -11.13 1.73
CA ALA A 81 8.52 -10.75 2.24
C ALA A 81 7.43 -11.29 1.31
N LYS A 82 6.57 -12.19 1.81
CA LYS A 82 5.40 -12.72 1.11
C LYS A 82 4.13 -12.14 1.72
N PHE A 83 3.40 -11.34 0.96
CA PHE A 83 2.13 -10.77 1.40
C PHE A 83 0.99 -11.78 1.25
N THR A 84 0.11 -11.83 2.23
CA THR A 84 -1.06 -12.71 2.22
C THR A 84 -2.33 -11.91 1.98
N ARG A 85 -3.22 -12.45 1.15
CA ARG A 85 -4.52 -11.85 0.83
C ARG A 85 -5.66 -12.70 1.36
N ASP A 86 -6.78 -12.05 1.70
CA ASP A 86 -8.03 -12.73 2.02
C ASP A 86 -8.84 -13.13 0.76
N GLY A 87 -10.01 -13.74 0.96
CA GLY A 87 -10.92 -14.12 -0.13
C GLY A 87 -11.45 -12.95 -0.96
N ASN A 88 -11.34 -11.71 -0.45
CA ASN A 88 -11.69 -10.48 -1.16
C ASN A 88 -10.47 -9.86 -1.88
N LYS A 89 -9.36 -10.59 -1.96
CA LYS A 89 -8.07 -10.16 -2.54
C LYS A 89 -7.43 -8.98 -1.80
N LYS A 90 -7.85 -8.68 -0.57
CA LYS A 90 -7.27 -7.62 0.25
C LYS A 90 -6.06 -8.17 1.00
N VAL A 91 -4.97 -7.40 1.03
CA VAL A 91 -3.76 -7.75 1.81
C VAL A 91 -4.08 -7.67 3.30
N THR A 92 -3.87 -8.78 4.01
CA THR A 92 -4.16 -8.94 5.44
C THR A 92 -2.92 -9.22 6.27
N GLY A 93 -1.80 -9.57 5.65
CA GLY A 93 -0.60 -9.94 6.39
C GLY A 93 0.64 -10.03 5.52
N VAL A 94 1.75 -10.34 6.17
CA VAL A 94 3.06 -10.56 5.57
C VAL A 94 3.78 -11.67 6.31
N THR A 95 4.44 -12.56 5.58
CA THR A 95 5.40 -13.54 6.12
C THR A 95 6.80 -13.11 5.68
N ILE A 96 7.69 -12.88 6.63
CA ILE A 96 9.08 -12.48 6.38
C ILE A 96 10.01 -13.64 6.73
N LEU A 97 10.87 -14.00 5.79
CA LEU A 97 11.99 -14.92 6.00
C LEU A 97 13.29 -14.13 5.89
N ALA A 98 14.02 -13.95 6.98
CA ALA A 98 15.29 -13.22 6.99
C ALA A 98 16.18 -13.71 8.13
N MET A 99 17.48 -13.83 7.88
CA MET A 99 18.48 -14.20 8.89
C MET A 99 18.15 -15.49 9.68
N GLY A 100 17.42 -16.43 9.06
CA GLY A 100 16.99 -17.69 9.69
C GLY A 100 15.71 -17.61 10.52
N TYR A 101 15.05 -16.44 10.59
CA TYR A 101 13.78 -16.27 11.26
C TYR A 101 12.61 -16.27 10.27
N GLU A 102 11.48 -16.81 10.72
CA GLU A 102 10.18 -16.65 10.09
C GLU A 102 9.29 -15.76 10.95
N LEU A 103 8.87 -14.62 10.41
CA LEU A 103 8.03 -13.64 11.10
C LEU A 103 6.69 -13.55 10.38
N VAL A 104 5.61 -13.91 11.06
CA VAL A 104 4.25 -13.83 10.53
C VAL A 104 3.54 -12.62 11.12
N GLY A 105 3.27 -11.62 10.27
CA GLY A 105 2.71 -10.35 10.65
C GLY A 105 1.29 -10.15 10.12
N THR A 106 0.43 -9.57 10.95
CA THR A 106 -0.92 -9.14 10.55
C THR A 106 -0.89 -7.65 10.18
N LYS A 107 -1.52 -7.30 9.06
CA LYS A 107 -1.66 -5.91 8.64
C LYS A 107 -2.61 -5.18 9.58
N GLU A 108 -2.15 -4.07 10.14
CA GLU A 108 -3.02 -3.23 10.93
C GLU A 108 -4.08 -2.56 10.04
N PRO A 109 -5.33 -2.43 10.53
CA PRO A 109 -6.31 -1.63 9.83
C PRO A 109 -5.76 -0.21 9.72
N SER A 110 -5.73 0.32 8.49
CA SER A 110 -5.48 1.74 8.30
C SER A 110 -6.56 2.50 9.05
N SER A 111 -6.18 3.13 10.17
CA SER A 111 -7.06 4.01 10.93
C SER A 111 -7.43 5.20 10.05
N THR A 112 -8.42 5.05 9.20
CA THR A 112 -9.20 6.20 8.76
C THR A 112 -9.82 6.71 10.05
N TYR A 113 -9.23 7.75 10.64
CA TYR A 113 -9.82 8.44 11.76
C TYR A 113 -11.22 8.85 11.31
N PHE A 114 -12.24 8.09 11.68
CA PHE A 114 -13.60 8.57 11.66
C PHE A 114 -13.57 9.77 12.60
N LEU A 115 -13.58 10.97 12.02
CA LEU A 115 -13.85 12.20 12.74
C LEU A 115 -15.25 12.05 13.32
N SER A 116 -15.32 11.43 14.50
CA SER A 116 -16.50 11.43 15.34
C SER A 116 -16.67 12.88 15.76
N ALA A 117 -17.44 13.64 14.98
CA ALA A 117 -17.88 14.97 15.35
C ALA A 117 -18.64 14.85 16.68
N LYS A 118 -17.91 15.03 17.79
CA LYS A 118 -18.47 15.08 19.12
C LYS A 118 -19.36 16.32 19.15
N LYS A 119 -20.67 16.14 19.02
CA LYS A 119 -21.67 17.20 19.20
C LYS A 119 -21.44 17.82 20.58
N VAL A 120 -20.85 19.01 20.60
CA VAL A 120 -20.71 19.82 21.82
C VAL A 120 -22.13 20.19 22.24
N VAL A 121 -22.67 19.49 23.23
CA VAL A 121 -23.89 19.90 23.92
C VAL A 121 -23.49 21.07 24.81
N LEU A 122 -23.85 22.27 24.35
CA LEU A 122 -23.72 23.51 25.10
C LEU A 122 -24.64 23.44 26.32
N SER A 123 -24.10 23.07 27.48
CA SER A 123 -24.79 23.20 28.76
C SER A 123 -24.86 24.68 29.12
N ALA A 124 -26.03 25.28 28.95
CA ALA A 124 -26.33 26.61 29.45
C ALA A 124 -26.25 26.64 30.99
N PRO A 125 -25.65 27.67 31.61
CA PRO A 125 -25.67 27.81 33.05
C PRO A 125 -27.08 28.21 33.53
N VAL A 126 -27.62 27.44 34.46
CA VAL A 126 -28.80 27.78 35.25
C VAL A 126 -28.44 28.97 36.15
N VAL A 127 -29.02 30.13 35.87
CA VAL A 127 -29.02 31.28 36.79
C VAL A 127 -29.94 30.93 37.96
N LYS A 128 -29.42 31.04 39.17
CA LYS A 128 -30.19 31.03 40.42
C LYS A 128 -30.43 32.46 40.87
#